data_AF-A0A060X748-F1
#
_entry.id   AF-A0A060X748-F1
#
_cell.length_a   1.000
_cell.length_b   1.000
_cell.length_c   1.000
_cell.angle_alpha   90.00
_cell.angle_beta   90.00
_cell.angle_gamma   90.00
#
_symmetry.space_group_name_H-M   'P 1'
#
loop_
_entity.id
_entity.type
_entity.pdbx_description
1 polymer ?
#
loop_
_entity_poly.entity_id
_entity_poly.type
_entity_poly.pdbx_seq_one_letter_code
_entity_poly.pdbx_strand_id
1 'polypeptide(L)'
;MVWHDSGHWSDVPCNYHLAYTCKKGTSSCGPPPKVRNALAFGKIRQRYETGAVVRYYCAQGFQQRRNSLAVCLPGGKWEEPQILCIPGAGSTAQTVGVTSLTTGSQELAEEESQTTKETLQYWDIKWNF
;
A
#
# COMPACT_ATOMS: atom_id res chain seq x y z
N MET A 1 4.82 -30.81 8.88
CA MET A 1 3.42 -31.05 8.50
C MET A 1 3.12 -32.47 8.92
N VAL A 2 2.13 -32.71 9.78
CA VAL A 2 1.81 -34.05 10.31
C VAL A 2 0.44 -34.44 9.77
N TRP A 3 0.32 -35.65 9.22
CA TRP A 3 -0.94 -36.21 8.69
C TRP A 3 -1.71 -36.94 9.80
N HIS A 4 -3.03 -36.86 9.75
CA HIS A 4 -3.93 -37.67 10.56
C HIS A 4 -4.85 -38.50 9.64
N ASP A 5 -5.27 -39.68 10.10
CA ASP A 5 -6.08 -40.64 9.34
C ASP A 5 -7.47 -40.10 8.94
N SER A 6 -7.89 -38.96 9.50
CA SER A 6 -9.11 -38.23 9.16
C SER A 6 -8.98 -37.28 7.96
N GLY A 7 -7.82 -37.25 7.28
CA GLY A 7 -7.63 -36.48 6.03
C GLY A 7 -7.56 -34.96 6.20
N HIS A 8 -7.43 -34.46 7.43
CA HIS A 8 -7.22 -33.04 7.70
C HIS A 8 -5.78 -32.77 8.12
N TRP A 9 -5.21 -31.68 7.61
CA TRP A 9 -3.88 -31.23 8.01
C TRP A 9 -3.97 -30.46 9.32
N SER A 10 -3.09 -30.78 10.27
CA SER A 10 -2.96 -29.97 11.49
C SER A 10 -2.16 -28.70 11.18
N ASP A 11 -2.82 -27.54 11.27
CA ASP A 11 -2.15 -26.24 11.25
C ASP A 11 -1.18 -26.17 12.45
N VAL A 12 0.12 -26.17 12.16
CA VAL A 12 1.16 -26.13 13.20
C VAL A 12 1.37 -24.67 13.62
N PRO A 13 1.10 -24.30 14.89
CA PRO A 13 1.33 -22.94 15.35
C PRO A 13 2.80 -22.52 15.23
N CYS A 14 3.06 -21.22 15.00
CA CYS A 14 4.42 -20.70 14.80
C CYS A 14 5.38 -20.94 15.98
N ASN A 15 4.83 -21.20 17.19
CA ASN A 15 5.56 -21.50 18.42
C ASN A 15 6.25 -22.88 18.42
N TYR A 16 5.94 -23.75 17.46
CA TYR A 16 6.61 -25.05 17.36
C TYR A 16 7.94 -24.92 16.59
N HIS A 17 9.01 -25.37 17.24
CA HIS A 17 10.37 -25.43 16.68
C HIS A 17 10.64 -26.83 16.11
N LEU A 18 10.02 -27.15 14.98
CA LEU A 18 10.26 -28.41 14.27
C LEU A 18 11.58 -28.35 13.49
N ALA A 19 12.38 -29.42 13.58
CA ALA A 19 13.73 -29.50 13.02
C ALA A 19 13.81 -29.31 11.49
N TYR A 20 12.75 -29.58 10.74
CA TYR A 20 12.74 -29.54 9.27
C TYR A 20 11.52 -28.83 8.68
N THR A 21 11.15 -27.65 9.21
CA THR A 21 10.03 -26.87 8.66
C THR A 21 10.52 -25.68 7.85
N CYS A 22 10.12 -25.62 6.57
CA CYS A 22 10.23 -24.41 5.77
C CYS A 22 9.14 -23.41 6.22
N LYS A 23 9.52 -22.40 6.99
CA LYS A 23 8.63 -21.29 7.36
C LYS A 23 8.70 -20.24 6.27
N LYS A 24 7.66 -20.15 5.42
CA LYS A 24 7.49 -18.97 4.53
C LYS A 24 7.21 -17.78 5.45
N GLY A 25 8.12 -16.80 5.46
CA GLY A 25 7.91 -15.58 6.25
C GLY A 25 6.64 -14.89 5.80
N THR A 26 5.58 -14.96 6.59
CA THR A 26 4.32 -14.21 6.37
C THR A 26 4.47 -12.74 6.71
N SER A 27 5.70 -12.21 6.68
CA SER A 27 5.95 -10.80 6.89
C SER A 27 5.49 -10.02 5.67
N SER A 28 4.57 -9.10 5.89
CA SER A 28 4.16 -8.11 4.90
C SER A 28 4.60 -6.74 5.36
N CYS A 29 5.03 -5.90 4.44
CA CYS A 29 5.23 -4.49 4.74
C CYS A 29 3.88 -3.75 4.77
N GLY A 30 3.82 -2.72 5.60
CA GLY A 30 2.75 -1.74 5.57
C GLY A 30 2.89 -0.76 4.38
N PRO A 31 2.19 0.39 4.43
CA PRO A 31 2.39 1.47 3.47
C PRO A 31 3.87 1.86 3.31
N PRO A 32 4.31 2.21 2.09
CA PRO A 32 5.68 2.63 1.82
C PRO A 32 6.04 3.91 2.59
N PRO A 33 7.31 4.06 3.01
CA PRO A 33 7.76 5.23 3.77
C PRO A 33 7.62 6.53 2.95
N LYS A 34 7.36 7.65 3.63
CA LYS A 34 7.34 8.96 2.97
C LYS A 34 8.77 9.44 2.74
N VAL A 35 9.06 9.90 1.53
CA VAL A 35 10.36 10.46 1.16
C VAL A 35 10.22 11.94 0.80
N ARG A 36 11.15 12.78 1.25
CA ARG A 36 11.09 14.23 1.04
C ARG A 36 11.13 14.55 -0.46
N ASN A 37 10.23 15.44 -0.90
CA ASN A 37 10.11 15.88 -2.30
C ASN A 37 9.88 14.74 -3.30
N ALA A 38 9.34 13.60 -2.84
CA ALA A 38 9.04 12.44 -3.67
C ALA A 38 7.68 11.84 -3.28
N LEU A 39 7.06 11.16 -4.24
CA LEU A 39 5.77 10.52 -4.11
C LEU A 39 5.87 9.07 -4.58
N ALA A 40 5.20 8.15 -3.90
CA ALA A 40 5.08 6.77 -4.34
C ALA A 40 4.14 6.69 -5.55
N PHE A 41 4.51 5.89 -6.54
CA PHE A 41 3.74 5.70 -7.77
C PHE A 41 2.52 4.80 -7.53
N GLY A 42 1.37 5.22 -8.05
CA GLY A 42 0.13 4.47 -8.00
C GLY A 42 -0.60 4.54 -6.65
N LYS A 43 -1.62 3.68 -6.49
CA LYS A 43 -2.42 3.62 -5.26
C LYS A 43 -1.64 2.92 -4.15
N ILE A 44 -1.51 3.59 -3.01
CA ILE A 44 -0.90 3.00 -1.81
C ILE A 44 -1.84 1.93 -1.24
N ARG A 45 -1.30 0.74 -0.98
CA ARG A 45 -2.00 -0.36 -0.32
C ARG A 45 -1.65 -0.39 1.17
N GLN A 46 -2.52 -0.99 1.97
CA GLN A 46 -2.22 -1.22 3.38
C GLN A 46 -1.23 -2.37 3.61
N ARG A 47 -1.12 -3.28 2.64
CA ARG A 47 -0.30 -4.49 2.76
C ARG A 47 0.46 -4.77 1.47
N TYR A 48 1.75 -5.07 1.62
CA TYR A 48 2.67 -5.46 0.55
C TYR A 48 3.36 -6.79 0.92
N GLU A 49 3.35 -7.75 0.00
CA GLU A 49 4.05 -9.02 0.15
C GLU A 49 5.58 -8.80 0.23
N THR A 50 6.30 -9.71 0.89
CA THR A 50 7.77 -9.69 0.87
C THR A 50 8.27 -9.78 -0.58
N GLY A 51 9.23 -8.94 -0.95
CA GLY A 51 9.73 -8.80 -2.32
C GLY A 51 8.92 -7.85 -3.20
N ALA A 52 7.80 -7.30 -2.71
CA ALA A 52 7.08 -6.25 -3.43
C ALA A 52 7.97 -5.01 -3.63
N VAL A 53 7.85 -4.37 -4.79
CA VAL A 53 8.63 -3.19 -5.16
C VAL A 53 7.70 -2.01 -5.38
N VAL A 54 8.03 -0.87 -4.76
CA VAL A 54 7.37 0.41 -4.99
C VAL A 54 8.34 1.36 -5.68
N ARG A 55 7.86 2.04 -6.72
CA ARG A 55 8.61 3.09 -7.41
C ARG A 55 8.19 4.46 -6.90
N TYR A 56 9.15 5.34 -6.69
CA TYR A 56 8.96 6.75 -6.37
C TYR A 56 9.23 7.63 -7.58
N TYR A 57 8.65 8.83 -7.56
CA TYR A 57 8.99 9.89 -8.49
C TYR A 57 9.14 11.21 -7.72
N CYS A 58 10.00 12.10 -8.20
CA CYS A 58 10.16 13.40 -7.58
C CYS A 58 8.91 14.27 -7.81
N ALA A 59 8.54 15.05 -6.80
CA ALA A 59 7.49 16.04 -6.90
C ALA A 59 7.84 17.10 -7.97
N GLN A 60 6.83 17.84 -8.42
CA GLN A 60 7.02 18.85 -9.45
C GLN A 60 8.08 19.88 -9.04
N GLY A 61 8.95 20.25 -9.99
CA GLY A 61 10.07 21.14 -9.73
C GLY A 61 11.33 20.43 -9.22
N PHE A 62 11.29 19.14 -8.89
CA PHE A 62 12.48 18.38 -8.47
C PHE A 62 12.93 17.37 -9.52
N GLN A 63 14.25 17.17 -9.60
CA GLN A 63 14.89 16.19 -10.49
C GLN A 63 15.42 14.99 -9.69
N GLN A 64 15.19 13.78 -10.23
CA GLN A 64 15.68 12.54 -9.64
C GLN A 64 17.18 12.35 -9.91
N ARG A 65 17.96 12.04 -8.85
CA ARG A 65 19.40 11.79 -8.94
C ARG A 65 19.84 10.37 -8.60
N ARG A 66 19.05 9.62 -7.84
CA ARG A 66 19.38 8.27 -7.36
C ARG A 66 18.28 7.27 -7.70
N ASN A 67 18.47 6.00 -7.31
CA ASN A 67 17.47 4.96 -7.52
C ASN A 67 16.11 5.39 -6.95
N SER A 68 15.01 4.94 -7.56
CA SER A 68 13.67 5.30 -7.11
C SER A 68 12.85 4.10 -6.69
N LEU A 69 13.51 2.99 -6.38
CA LEU A 69 12.84 1.76 -5.99
C LEU A 69 13.05 1.53 -4.50
N ALA A 70 12.01 1.03 -3.84
CA ALA A 70 12.07 0.46 -2.51
C ALA A 70 11.42 -0.92 -2.53
N VAL A 71 12.11 -1.91 -1.97
CA VAL A 71 11.71 -3.31 -1.86
C VAL A 71 11.24 -3.60 -0.44
N CYS A 72 10.17 -4.38 -0.32
CA CYS A 72 9.71 -4.93 0.97
C CYS A 72 10.61 -6.10 1.38
N LEU A 73 11.35 -5.95 2.48
CA LEU A 73 12.30 -6.95 2.96
C LEU A 73 11.62 -8.04 3.80
N PRO A 74 12.22 -9.25 3.87
CA PRO A 74 11.86 -10.23 4.88
C PRO A 74 11.94 -9.58 6.28
N GLY A 75 10.89 -9.73 7.08
CA GLY A 75 10.75 -9.04 8.37
C GLY A 75 9.78 -7.86 8.36
N GLY A 76 9.14 -7.57 7.22
CA GLY A 76 7.99 -6.66 7.15
C GLY A 76 8.40 -5.18 7.23
N LYS A 77 9.66 -4.89 6.92
CA LYS A 77 10.19 -3.53 6.82
C LYS A 77 10.56 -3.24 5.38
N TRP A 78 10.35 -2.00 4.96
CA TRP A 78 10.86 -1.50 3.70
C TRP A 78 12.38 -1.34 3.77
N GLU A 79 13.08 -1.62 2.68
CA GLU A 79 14.45 -1.15 2.52
C GLU A 79 14.48 0.39 2.50
N GLU A 80 15.61 0.97 2.90
CA GLU A 80 15.76 2.43 2.94
C GLU A 80 15.75 3.00 1.52
N PRO A 81 14.75 3.83 1.13
CA PRO A 81 14.68 4.38 -0.22
C PRO A 81 15.88 5.30 -0.49
N GLN A 82 16.67 5.03 -1.53
CA GLN A 82 17.85 5.85 -1.83
C GLN A 82 17.55 7.03 -2.76
N ILE A 83 16.28 7.30 -3.07
CA ILE A 83 15.88 8.38 -3.99
C ILE A 83 16.31 9.74 -3.45
N LEU A 84 16.92 10.53 -4.33
CA LEU A 84 17.32 11.91 -4.05
C LEU A 84 16.68 12.83 -5.07
N CYS A 85 15.88 13.77 -4.58
CA CYS A 85 15.17 14.78 -5.36
C CYS A 85 15.77 16.16 -5.08
N ILE A 86 16.45 16.73 -6.08
CA ILE A 86 17.07 18.05 -6.01
C ILE A 86 16.21 19.09 -6.73
N PRO A 87 16.16 20.35 -6.25
CA PRO A 87 15.52 21.43 -6.99
C PRO A 87 16.03 21.47 -8.44
N GLY A 88 15.12 21.42 -9.40
CA GLY A 88 15.43 21.65 -10.80
C GLY A 88 15.76 23.13 -11.00
N ALA A 89 16.50 23.45 -12.06
CA ALA A 89 16.97 24.81 -12.36
C ALA A 89 15.87 25.89 -12.48
N GLY A 90 14.58 25.53 -12.44
CA GLY A 90 13.45 26.47 -12.40
C GLY A 90 12.64 26.46 -11.09
N SER A 91 13.01 25.68 -10.08
CA SER A 91 12.33 25.66 -8.78
C SER A 91 13.01 26.62 -7.80
N THR A 92 12.57 27.88 -7.83
CA THR A 92 12.84 28.78 -6.71
C THR A 92 12.18 28.18 -5.46
N ALA A 93 12.93 28.07 -4.37
CA ALA A 93 12.43 27.60 -3.09
C ALA A 93 11.25 28.49 -2.65
N GLN A 94 10.02 28.00 -2.80
CA GLN A 94 8.83 28.67 -2.30
C GLN A 94 8.82 28.62 -0.77
N THR A 95 9.43 29.63 -0.18
CA THR A 95 9.20 30.04 1.20
C THR A 95 7.91 30.87 1.17
N VAL A 96 6.74 30.21 1.23
CA VAL A 96 5.45 30.90 1.33
C VAL A 96 4.91 30.64 2.73
N GLY A 97 5.06 31.63 3.60
CA GLY A 97 4.30 31.73 4.83
C GLY A 97 2.82 31.81 4.49
N VAL A 98 2.04 30.85 4.99
CA VAL A 98 0.58 30.88 4.89
C VAL A 98 0.07 31.86 5.95
N THR A 99 -0.03 33.13 5.56
CA THR A 99 -0.81 34.13 6.29
C THR A 99 -2.29 33.91 5.95
N SER A 100 -3.10 33.66 6.97
CA SER A 100 -4.56 33.54 6.94
C SER A 100 -5.26 34.74 6.29
N LEU A 101 -6.45 34.50 5.70
CA LEU A 101 -7.71 35.28 5.79
C LEU A 101 -8.71 34.68 4.77
N THR A 102 -9.65 33.84 5.21
CA THR A 102 -11.05 34.10 5.65
C THR A 102 -12.09 34.22 4.53
N THR A 103 -13.03 33.27 4.61
CA THR A 103 -14.50 33.43 4.60
C THR A 103 -15.20 33.87 3.30
N GLY A 104 -16.09 32.99 2.84
CA GLY A 104 -17.17 33.30 1.91
C GLY A 104 -18.05 32.06 1.69
N SER A 105 -19.10 31.94 2.48
CA SER A 105 -20.17 30.95 2.41
C SER A 105 -21.07 31.17 1.19
N GLN A 106 -21.52 30.09 0.54
CA GLN A 106 -22.88 29.94 0.01
C GLN A 106 -23.17 28.48 -0.38
N GLU A 107 -24.43 28.12 -0.18
CA GLU A 107 -25.01 26.77 0.00
C GLU A 107 -25.97 26.45 -1.16
N LEU A 108 -26.37 25.17 -1.25
CA LEU A 108 -27.48 24.58 -2.05
C LEU A 108 -27.08 24.20 -3.50
N ALA A 109 -27.32 22.98 -3.98
CA ALA A 109 -28.56 22.22 -3.84
C ALA A 109 -28.35 20.70 -3.62
N GLU A 110 -29.30 20.13 -2.90
CA GLU A 110 -29.62 18.71 -2.82
C GLU A 110 -29.95 18.15 -4.21
N GLU A 111 -29.39 16.99 -4.54
CA GLU A 111 -30.01 16.07 -5.48
C GLU A 111 -30.09 14.69 -4.82
N GLU A 112 -31.31 14.34 -4.44
CA GLU A 112 -31.70 13.07 -3.85
C GLU A 112 -31.78 12.03 -4.98
N SER A 113 -31.07 10.91 -4.86
CA SER A 113 -31.33 9.73 -5.70
C SER A 113 -31.43 8.51 -4.79
N GLN A 114 -32.67 8.19 -4.45
CA GLN A 114 -33.03 7.04 -3.66
C GLN A 114 -33.23 5.82 -4.58
N THR A 115 -32.72 4.66 -4.10
CA THR A 115 -33.15 3.29 -4.42
C THR A 115 -32.75 2.78 -5.82
N THR A 116 -31.94 1.73 -5.93
CA THR A 116 -32.32 0.37 -5.53
C THR A 116 -31.20 -0.42 -4.86
N LYS A 117 -31.54 -1.02 -3.71
CA LYS A 117 -30.84 -2.18 -3.14
C LYS A 117 -31.08 -3.38 -4.06
N GLU A 118 -30.12 -3.75 -4.89
CA GLU A 118 -30.02 -5.11 -5.39
C GLU A 118 -29.12 -5.92 -4.48
N THR A 119 -29.77 -6.61 -3.55
CA THR A 119 -29.22 -7.75 -2.84
C THR A 119 -28.87 -8.82 -3.88
N LEU A 120 -27.58 -9.02 -4.15
CA LEU A 120 -27.10 -10.19 -4.88
C LEU A 120 -27.45 -11.44 -4.06
N GLN A 121 -28.55 -12.08 -4.42
CA GLN A 121 -28.96 -13.40 -3.95
C GLN A 121 -27.94 -14.43 -4.45
N TYR A 122 -27.21 -15.01 -3.50
CA TYR A 122 -26.03 -15.87 -3.68
C TYR A 122 -26.35 -17.33 -4.12
N TRP A 123 -27.44 -17.61 -4.85
CA TRP A 123 -27.91 -19.02 -4.99
C TRP A 123 -28.33 -19.52 -6.38
N ASP A 124 -27.63 -19.17 -7.47
CA ASP A 124 -27.88 -19.82 -8.78
C ASP A 124 -26.60 -20.20 -9.54
N ILE A 125 -25.72 -21.00 -8.93
CA ILE A 125 -24.74 -21.78 -9.71
C ILE A 125 -25.28 -23.19 -9.88
N LYS A 126 -26.05 -23.40 -10.96
CA LYS A 126 -26.51 -24.70 -11.41
C LYS A 126 -25.37 -25.39 -12.17
N TRP A 127 -24.67 -26.30 -11.51
CA TRP A 127 -23.69 -27.18 -12.16
C TRP A 127 -24.44 -28.28 -12.94
N ASN A 128 -24.36 -28.23 -14.27
CA ASN A 128 -24.79 -29.33 -15.13
C ASN A 128 -23.73 -30.45 -15.07
N PHE A 129 -24.16 -31.64 -14.68
CA PHE A 129 -23.49 -32.92 -14.99
C PHE A 129 -24.03 -33.47 -16.31
#